data_AF-A0A1F4R1R7-F1
#
_entry.id   AF-A0A1F4R1R7-F1
#
_cell.length_a   1.000
_cell.length_b   1.000
_cell.length_c   1.000
_cell.angle_alpha   90.00
_cell.angle_beta   90.00
_cell.angle_gamma   90.00
#
_symmetry.space_group_name_H-M   'P 1'
#
loop_
_entity.id
_entity.type
_entity.pdbx_description
1 polymer ?
#
loop_
_entity_poly.entity_id
_entity_poly.type
_entity_poly.pdbx_seq_one_letter_code
_entity_poly.pdbx_strand_id
1 'polypeptide(L)' 'MPQELLKRIIEHASDSLARNVYRRMLMVRRAARGQLPLRGTVATWEDIVGRGVDEATLTRKEATRLLSL' A
#
# COMPACT_ATOMS: atom_id res chain seq x y z
N MET A 1 13.49 0.61 5.55
CA MET A 1 13.03 -0.67 4.98
C MET A 1 11.65 -0.47 4.35
N PRO A 2 11.22 -1.27 3.36
CA PRO A 2 9.93 -1.09 2.67
C PRO A 2 8.73 -1.07 3.64
N GLN A 3 8.82 -1.87 4.70
CA GLN A 3 7.85 -1.95 5.79
C GLN A 3 7.73 -0.62 6.56
N GLU A 4 8.83 0.11 6.79
CA GLU A 4 8.80 1.41 7.47
C GLU A 4 8.08 2.47 6.64
N LEU A 5 8.26 2.43 5.31
CA LEU A 5 7.56 3.36 4.42
C LEU A 5 6.06 3.08 4.39
N LEU A 6 5.65 1.80 4.33
CA LEU A 6 4.25 1.42 4.41
C LEU A 6 3.62 1.78 5.77
N LYS A 7 4.37 1.59 6.87
CA LYS A 7 3.96 2.01 8.20
C LYS A 7 3.73 3.53 8.27
N ARG A 8 4.63 4.32 7.69
CA ARG A 8 4.48 5.78 7.61
C ARG A 8 3.23 6.21 6.84
N ILE A 9 2.91 5.54 5.73
CA ILE A 9 1.64 5.78 5.01
C ILE A 9 0.45 5.48 5.93
N ILE A 10 0.48 4.36 6.64
CA ILE A 10 -0.61 3.98 7.57
C ILE A 10 -0.81 5.02 8.69
N GLU A 11 0.29 5.57 9.22
CA GLU A 11 0.26 6.48 10.38
C GLU A 11 -0.08 7.93 10.03
N HIS A 12 0.26 8.38 8.81
CA HIS A 12 0.19 9.80 8.45
C HIS A 12 -0.68 10.13 7.23
N ALA A 13 -1.15 9.13 6.48
CA ALA A 13 -2.03 9.38 5.35
C ALA A 13 -3.49 9.53 5.78
N SER A 14 -4.35 9.88 4.83
CA SER A 14 -5.79 9.77 5.01
C SER A 14 -6.21 8.34 5.36
N ASP A 15 -7.29 8.21 6.15
CA ASP A 15 -7.91 6.92 6.48
C ASP A 15 -8.19 6.07 5.24
N SER A 16 -8.53 6.72 4.13
CA SER A 16 -8.80 6.05 2.86
C SER A 16 -7.54 5.38 2.28
N LEU A 17 -6.39 6.03 2.35
CA LEU A 17 -5.13 5.48 1.87
C LEU A 17 -4.60 4.41 2.82
N ALA A 18 -4.65 4.64 4.13
CA ALA A 18 -4.30 3.64 5.13
C ALA A 18 -5.13 2.35 4.95
N ARG A 19 -6.45 2.48 4.72
CA ARG A 19 -7.34 1.34 4.44
C ARG A 19 -6.94 0.59 3.17
N ASN A 20 -6.50 1.28 2.11
CA ASN A 20 -6.03 0.65 0.89
C ASN A 20 -4.76 -0.19 1.13
N VAL A 21 -3.80 0.33 1.91
CA VAL A 21 -2.60 -0.43 2.32
C VAL A 21 -3.02 -1.71 3.04
N TYR A 22 -3.90 -1.62 4.04
CA TYR A 22 -4.37 -2.79 4.79
C TYR A 22 -5.07 -3.82 3.89
N ARG A 23 -5.99 -3.40 3.01
CA ARG A 23 -6.69 -4.31 2.10
C ARG A 23 -5.73 -5.00 1.14
N ARG A 24 -4.72 -4.29 0.63
CA ARG A 24 -3.69 -4.88 -0.25
C ARG A 24 -2.85 -5.92 0.48
N MET A 25 -2.38 -5.61 1.69
CA MET A 25 -1.65 -6.58 2.53
C MET A 25 -2.48 -7.82 2.85
N LEU A 26 -3.76 -7.65 3.18
CA LEU A 26 -4.66 -8.75 3.45
C LEU A 26 -4.89 -9.62 2.20
N MET A 27 -5.05 -9.01 1.02
CA MET A 27 -5.17 -9.73 -0.24
C MET A 27 -3.92 -10.59 -0.53
N VAL A 28 -2.71 -10.03 -0.36
CA VAL A 28 -1.46 -10.77 -0.54
C VAL A 28 -1.38 -11.97 0.42
N ARG A 29 -1.73 -11.78 1.70
CA ARG A 29 -1.74 -12.88 2.68
C ARG A 29 -2.75 -13.97 2.35
N ARG A 30 -3.94 -13.61 1.86
CA ARG A 30 -4.96 -14.58 1.44
C ARG A 30 -4.47 -15.39 0.24
N ALA A 31 -3.89 -14.72 -0.77
CA ALA A 31 -3.31 -15.38 -1.94
C ALA A 31 -2.20 -16.37 -1.54
N ALA A 32 -1.29 -15.97 -0.64
CA ALA A 32 -0.23 -16.85 -0.13
C ALA A 32 -0.76 -18.09 0.62
N ARG A 33 -2.01 -18.05 1.11
CA ARG A 33 -2.70 -19.16 1.78
C ARG A 33 -3.64 -19.94 0.86
N GLY A 34 -3.65 -19.65 -0.45
CA GLY A 34 -4.58 -20.26 -1.41
C GLY A 34 -6.04 -19.88 -1.18
N GLN A 35 -6.31 -18.79 -0.45
CA GLN A 35 -7.66 -18.35 -0.14
C GLN A 35 -8.20 -17.44 -1.26
N LEU A 36 -9.52 -17.48 -1.44
CA LEU A 36 -10.22 -16.59 -2.38
C LEU A 36 -9.89 -15.11 -2.11
N PRO A 37 -9.79 -14.28 -3.16
CA PRO A 37 -9.49 -12.86 -3.04
C PRO A 37 -10.57 -12.12 -2.25
N LEU A 38 -10.23 -10.91 -1.81
CA LEU A 38 -11.22 -10.01 -1.19
C LEU A 38 -12.28 -9.64 -2.23
N ARG A 39 -13.55 -9.50 -1.79
CA ARG A 39 -14.59 -8.95 -2.65
C ARG A 39 -14.33 -7.46 -2.94
N GLY A 40 -14.60 -7.07 -4.19
CA GLY A 40 -14.45 -5.70 -4.68
C GLY A 40 -13.03 -5.31 -5.08
N THR A 41 -12.89 -4.15 -5.70
CA THR A 41 -11.59 -3.63 -6.17
C THR A 41 -10.68 -3.32 -4.98
N VAL A 42 -9.42 -3.76 -5.08
CA VAL A 42 -8.34 -3.46 -4.14
C VAL A 42 -7.29 -2.66 -4.91
N ALA A 43 -6.86 -1.53 -4.36
CA ALA A 43 -5.85 -0.67 -4.96
C ALA A 43 -4.55 -1.45 -5.23
N THR A 44 -3.91 -1.17 -6.36
CA THR A 44 -2.59 -1.74 -6.69
C THR A 44 -1.50 -1.10 -5.83
N TRP A 45 -0.27 -1.63 -5.88
CA TRP A 45 0.83 -1.01 -5.14
C TRP A 45 1.22 0.33 -5.77
N GLU A 46 1.11 0.44 -7.08
CA GLU A 46 1.29 1.65 -7.88
C GLU A 46 0.29 2.73 -7.47
N ASP A 47 -1.00 2.39 -7.35
CA ASP A 47 -2.03 3.32 -6.88
C ASP A 47 -1.75 3.83 -5.46
N ILE A 48 -1.38 2.91 -4.55
CA ILE A 48 -1.07 3.22 -3.15
C ILE A 48 0.14 4.13 -3.06
N VAL A 49 1.21 3.80 -3.79
CA VAL A 49 2.45 4.57 -3.78
C VAL A 49 2.27 5.93 -4.43
N GLY A 50 1.54 6.01 -5.54
CA GLY A 50 1.19 7.27 -6.21
C GLY A 50 0.44 8.20 -5.27
N ARG A 51 -0.63 7.70 -4.64
CA ARG A 51 -1.37 8.47 -3.62
C ARG A 51 -0.53 8.83 -2.40
N GLY A 52 0.42 7.97 -2.00
CA GLY A 52 1.36 8.28 -0.92
C GLY A 52 2.23 9.49 -1.24
N VAL A 53 2.60 9.68 -2.51
CA VAL A 53 3.30 10.88 -2.98
C VAL A 53 2.36 12.09 -3.01
N ASP A 54 1.14 11.93 -3.51
CA ASP A 54 0.14 13.01 -3.59
C ASP A 54 -0.23 13.55 -2.20
N GLU A 55 -0.32 12.66 -1.21
CA GLU A 55 -0.59 13.01 0.21
C GLU A 55 0.68 13.39 0.98
N ALA A 56 1.83 13.55 0.31
CA ALA A 56 3.12 13.92 0.88
C ALA A 56 3.64 12.99 2.02
N THR A 57 3.13 11.76 2.10
CA THR A 57 3.61 10.73 3.04
C THR A 57 4.82 9.97 2.50
N LEU A 58 5.05 10.03 1.18
CA LEU A 58 6.22 9.51 0.49
C LEU A 58 6.86 10.59 -0.38
N THR A 59 8.19 10.55 -0.49
CA THR A 59 8.90 11.24 -1.58
C THR A 59 8.85 10.38 -2.86
N ARG A 60 9.03 11.02 -4.03
CA ARG A 60 9.13 10.29 -5.32
C ARG A 60 10.25 9.23 -5.33
N LYS A 61 11.35 9.49 -4.61
CA LYS A 61 12.48 8.54 -4.47
C LYS A 61 12.07 7.31 -3.66
N GLU A 62 11.37 7.51 -2.56
CA GLU A 62 10.86 6.41 -1.72
C GLU A 62 9.78 5.61 -2.44
N ALA A 63 8.91 6.28 -3.20
CA ALA A 63 7.93 5.66 -4.07
C ALA A 63 8.57 4.74 -5.11
N THR A 64 9.59 5.24 -5.82
CA THR A 64 10.34 4.45 -6.81
C THR A 64 10.98 3.22 -6.14
N ARG A 65 11.57 3.41 -4.96
CA ARG A 65 12.18 2.32 -4.19
C ARG A 65 11.17 1.27 -3.74
N LEU A 66 9.94 1.66 -3.43
CA LEU A 66 8.88 0.72 -3.03
C LEU A 66 8.41 -0.17 -4.18
N LEU A 67 8.40 0.37 -5.41
CA LEU A 67 7.95 -0.34 -6.60
C LEU A 67 9.05 -1.21 -7.24
N SER A 68 10.30 -1.01 -6.86
CA SER A 68 11.46 -1.74 -7.40
C SER A 68 11.87 -2.98 -6.57
N LEU A 69 11.01 -3.45 -5.67
CA LEU A 69 11.24 -4.60 -4.78
C LEU A 69 10.40 -5.79 -5.20
#